data_AF-X1PQ86-F1
#
_entry.id   AF-X1PQ86-F1
#
_cell.length_a   1.000
_cell.length_b   1.000
_cell.length_c   1.000
_cell.angle_alpha   90.00
_cell.angle_beta   90.00
_cell.angle_gamma   90.00
#
_symmetry.space_group_name_H-M   'P 1'
#
loop_
_entity.id
_entity.type
_entity.pdbx_description
1 polymer ?
#
loop_
_entity_poly.entity_id
_entity_poly.type
_entity_poly.pdbx_seq_one_letter_code
_entity_poly.pdbx_strand_id
1 'polypeptide(L)'
;MHIDVYTMVNFLATIGTIRLIHYTLEDVYRHMLGKEKPDFEFTEIIKAWEHGGEPARKLLEYSMSDAEATLELGLELLPLFFELTQTVGQTPFDISRMTPGQLVEWLLIREAHKRGELVPVRPVGEEYEERLEETYVGAYVMEPEKGLHENIVVFDFRSLYPSIVVSHNIDPSTLNCKRCPVTTDEL
;
A
#
# COMPACT_ATOMS: atom_id res chain seq x y z
N MET A 1 1.54 -15.70 15.63
CA MET A 1 1.10 -14.72 14.60
C MET A 1 2.11 -14.80 13.47
N HIS A 2 1.67 -15.12 12.25
CA HIS A 2 2.55 -15.20 11.08
C HIS A 2 2.58 -13.85 10.38
N ILE A 3 3.77 -13.33 10.10
CA ILE A 3 3.96 -12.06 9.40
C ILE A 3 4.84 -12.33 8.19
N ASP A 4 4.33 -11.96 7.03
CA ASP A 4 4.99 -12.19 5.76
C ASP A 4 5.51 -10.85 5.25
N VAL A 5 6.84 -10.70 5.21
CA VAL A 5 7.50 -9.49 4.73
C VAL A 5 7.12 -9.20 3.29
N TYR A 6 6.91 -10.23 2.46
CA TYR A 6 6.51 -10.04 1.07
C TYR A 6 5.16 -9.34 0.96
N THR A 7 4.16 -9.72 1.78
CA THR A 7 2.84 -9.08 1.70
C THR A 7 2.91 -7.62 2.13
N MET A 8 3.77 -7.29 3.09
CA MET A 8 4.01 -5.92 3.55
C MET A 8 4.69 -5.08 2.46
N VAL A 9 5.72 -5.61 1.82
CA VAL A 9 6.41 -4.96 0.69
C VAL A 9 5.46 -4.80 -0.49
N ASN A 10 4.67 -5.83 -0.81
CA ASN A 10 3.69 -5.77 -1.90
C ASN A 10 2.59 -4.72 -1.62
N PHE A 11 2.18 -4.56 -0.37
CA PHE A 11 1.27 -3.48 0.02
C PHE A 11 1.91 -2.11 -0.26
N LEU A 12 3.16 -1.89 0.15
CA LEU A 12 3.90 -0.65 -0.12
C LEU A 12 4.10 -0.40 -1.63
N ALA A 13 4.29 -1.46 -2.41
CA ALA A 13 4.33 -1.38 -3.87
C ALA A 13 2.98 -0.99 -4.47
N THR A 14 1.89 -1.58 -3.96
CA THR A 14 0.52 -1.31 -4.41
C THR A 14 0.12 0.15 -4.19
N ILE A 15 0.52 0.75 -3.07
CA ILE A 15 0.29 2.17 -2.80
C ILE A 15 1.34 3.10 -3.45
N GLY A 16 2.30 2.52 -4.17
CA GLY A 16 3.32 3.25 -4.93
C GLY A 16 4.46 3.85 -4.09
N THR A 17 4.60 3.47 -2.82
CA THR A 17 5.70 3.92 -1.95
C THR A 17 7.04 3.29 -2.37
N ILE A 18 7.02 2.01 -2.74
CA ILE A 18 8.19 1.29 -3.27
C ILE A 18 7.92 1.00 -4.75
N ARG A 19 8.91 1.24 -5.60
CA ARG A 19 8.86 0.89 -7.03
C ARG A 19 10.19 0.29 -7.45
N LEU A 20 10.22 -1.02 -7.57
CA LEU A 20 11.37 -1.80 -8.03
C LEU A 20 11.06 -2.50 -9.35
N ILE A 21 12.11 -2.78 -10.12
CA ILE A 21 12.01 -3.59 -11.34
C ILE A 21 11.74 -5.04 -10.96
N HIS A 22 12.49 -5.56 -9.99
CA HIS A 22 12.29 -6.88 -9.40
C HIS A 22 12.13 -6.76 -7.89
N TYR A 23 11.27 -7.60 -7.32
CA TYR A 23 11.00 -7.65 -5.89
C TYR A 23 11.67 -8.87 -5.24
N THR A 24 12.91 -9.16 -5.66
CA THR A 24 13.70 -10.19 -4.97
C THR A 24 14.12 -9.68 -3.59
N LEU A 25 14.51 -10.59 -2.70
CA LEU A 25 14.90 -10.22 -1.34
C LEU A 25 16.12 -9.26 -1.36
N GLU A 26 17.06 -9.47 -2.28
CA GLU A 26 18.25 -8.64 -2.50
C GLU A 26 17.86 -7.20 -2.87
N ASP A 27 16.98 -7.04 -3.86
CA ASP A 27 16.60 -5.72 -4.37
C ASP A 27 15.80 -4.93 -3.33
N VAL A 28 14.90 -5.60 -2.61
CA VAL A 28 14.14 -4.98 -1.52
C VAL A 28 15.06 -4.61 -0.35
N TYR A 29 15.97 -5.50 0.04
CA TYR A 29 16.92 -5.26 1.13
C TYR A 29 17.85 -4.08 0.83
N ARG A 30 18.38 -4.03 -0.40
CA ARG A 30 19.21 -2.92 -0.88
C ARG A 30 18.43 -1.62 -0.92
N HIS A 31 17.21 -1.62 -1.44
CA HIS A 31 16.39 -0.41 -1.57
C HIS A 31 15.99 0.17 -0.21
N MET A 32 15.53 -0.67 0.71
CA MET A 32 14.97 -0.22 1.99
C MET A 32 16.05 0.09 3.04
N LEU A 33 17.11 -0.73 3.10
CA LEU A 33 18.11 -0.66 4.17
C LEU A 33 19.49 -0.24 3.68
N GLY A 34 19.70 -0.09 2.37
CA GLY A 34 21.00 0.28 1.79
C GLY A 34 22.08 -0.79 1.95
N LYS A 35 21.69 -2.02 2.30
CA LYS A 35 22.59 -3.15 2.55
C LYS A 35 22.56 -4.15 1.41
N GLU A 36 23.67 -4.83 1.20
CA GLU A 36 23.77 -5.93 0.25
C GLU A 36 23.84 -7.25 1.00
N LYS A 37 23.32 -8.31 0.38
CA LYS A 37 23.49 -9.67 0.86
C LYS A 37 24.17 -10.52 -0.22
N PRO A 38 24.83 -11.63 0.16
CA PRO A 38 25.36 -12.58 -0.80
C PRO A 38 24.28 -13.06 -1.78
N ASP A 39 24.66 -13.18 -3.05
CA ASP A 39 23.87 -13.84 -4.07
C ASP A 39 24.38 -15.28 -4.27
N PHE A 40 23.46 -16.18 -4.59
CA PHE A 40 23.76 -17.59 -4.76
C PHE A 40 22.93 -18.18 -5.90
N GLU A 41 23.62 -18.53 -6.98
CA GLU A 41 23.01 -19.07 -8.19
C GLU A 41 22.27 -20.38 -7.91
N PHE A 42 21.03 -20.49 -8.38
CA PHE A 42 20.20 -21.68 -8.14
C PHE A 42 20.88 -22.98 -8.62
N THR A 43 21.62 -22.91 -9.73
CA THR A 43 22.34 -24.06 -10.28
C THR A 43 23.50 -24.54 -9.40
N GLU A 44 24.02 -23.68 -8.52
CA GLU A 44 25.08 -24.02 -7.58
C GLU A 44 24.54 -24.70 -6.32
N ILE A 45 23.24 -24.55 -6.01
CA ILE A 45 22.63 -25.11 -4.80
C ILE A 45 22.70 -26.64 -4.83
N ILE A 46 22.34 -27.23 -5.98
CA ILE A 46 22.38 -28.70 -6.16
C ILE A 46 23.81 -29.21 -6.00
N LYS A 47 24.79 -28.53 -6.62
CA LYS A 47 26.20 -28.91 -6.53
C LYS A 47 26.70 -28.80 -5.09
N ALA A 48 26.34 -27.72 -4.38
CA ALA A 48 26.71 -27.50 -3.00
C ALA A 48 26.14 -28.58 -2.07
N TRP A 49 24.89 -28.97 -2.30
CA TRP A 49 24.23 -30.04 -1.56
C TRP A 49 24.87 -31.41 -1.77
N GLU A 50 25.22 -31.76 -3.03
CA GLU A 50 25.79 -33.06 -3.38
C GLU A 50 27.26 -33.22 -2.98
N HIS A 51 28.08 -32.18 -3.19
CA HIS A 51 29.53 -32.26 -3.02
C HIS A 51 29.99 -31.95 -1.59
N GLY A 52 29.17 -31.26 -0.80
CA GLY A 52 29.53 -30.88 0.56
C GLY A 52 30.72 -29.91 0.64
N GLY A 53 31.35 -29.83 1.81
CA GLY A 53 32.57 -29.04 2.01
C GLY A 53 32.37 -27.53 1.84
N GLU A 54 33.28 -26.87 1.13
CA GLU A 54 33.28 -25.41 0.95
C GLU A 54 32.04 -24.88 0.20
N PRO A 55 31.56 -25.51 -0.89
CA PRO A 55 30.27 -25.16 -1.50
C PRO A 55 29.08 -25.20 -0.53
N ALA A 56 28.97 -26.25 0.31
CA ALA A 56 27.92 -26.34 1.30
C ALA A 56 28.03 -25.25 2.38
N ARG A 57 29.26 -24.87 2.76
CA ARG A 57 29.51 -23.77 3.69
C ARG A 57 28.98 -22.44 3.14
N LYS A 58 29.24 -22.14 1.86
CA LYS A 58 28.71 -20.93 1.19
C LYS A 58 27.19 -20.94 1.10
N LEU A 59 26.58 -22.09 0.83
CA LEU A 59 25.12 -22.22 0.82
C LEU A 59 24.51 -21.93 2.20
N LEU A 60 25.17 -22.37 3.29
CA LEU A 60 24.74 -22.05 4.65
C LEU A 60 24.87 -20.55 4.96
N GLU A 61 25.94 -19.89 4.51
CA GLU A 61 26.10 -18.43 4.66
C GLU A 61 25.02 -17.67 3.90
N TYR A 62 24.72 -18.06 2.66
CA TYR A 62 23.62 -17.49 1.88
C TYR A 62 22.27 -17.68 2.59
N SER A 63 21.95 -18.89 3.04
CA SER A 63 20.69 -19.17 3.74
C SER A 63 20.56 -18.42 5.06
N MET A 64 21.66 -18.23 5.79
CA MET A 64 21.68 -17.40 7.00
C MET A 64 21.41 -15.94 6.65
N SER A 65 22.04 -15.43 5.59
CA SER A 65 21.86 -14.05 5.14
C SER A 65 20.41 -13.76 4.71
N ASP A 66 19.71 -14.73 4.11
CA ASP A 66 18.29 -14.60 3.77
C ASP A 66 17.41 -14.47 5.03
N ALA A 67 17.69 -15.25 6.08
CA ALA A 67 16.97 -15.19 7.35
C ALA A 67 17.23 -13.86 8.08
N GLU A 68 18.48 -13.40 8.11
CA GLU A 68 18.88 -12.11 8.69
C GLU A 68 18.23 -10.94 7.96
N ALA A 69 18.32 -10.90 6.62
CA ALA A 69 17.71 -9.87 5.80
C ALA A 69 16.19 -9.81 5.98
N THR A 70 15.53 -10.98 6.02
CA THR A 70 14.08 -11.07 6.27
C THR A 70 13.71 -10.53 7.64
N LEU A 71 14.48 -10.86 8.68
CA LEU A 71 14.24 -10.36 10.03
C LEU A 71 14.41 -8.84 10.10
N GLU A 72 15.50 -8.31 9.54
CA GLU A 72 15.76 -6.87 9.53
C GLU A 72 14.68 -6.09 8.78
N LEU A 73 14.27 -6.55 7.59
CA LEU A 73 13.16 -5.95 6.84
C LEU A 73 11.85 -6.01 7.61
N GLY A 74 11.57 -7.14 8.26
CA GLY A 74 10.41 -7.27 9.13
C GLY A 74 10.43 -6.23 10.25
N LEU A 75 11.54 -6.10 10.97
CA LEU A 75 11.66 -5.12 12.06
C LEU A 75 11.53 -3.68 11.58
N GLU A 76 11.99 -3.35 10.37
CA GLU A 76 11.83 -2.03 9.77
C GLU A 76 10.35 -1.73 9.41
N LEU A 77 9.64 -2.72 8.88
CA LEU A 77 8.27 -2.54 8.39
C LEU A 77 7.20 -2.67 9.48
N LEU A 78 7.46 -3.47 10.51
CA LEU A 78 6.49 -3.79 11.56
C LEU A 78 5.87 -2.55 12.26
N PRO A 79 6.63 -1.50 12.61
CA PRO A 79 6.06 -0.31 13.25
C PRO A 79 4.91 0.29 12.44
N LEU A 80 5.10 0.46 11.12
CA LEU A 80 4.05 0.99 10.24
C LEU A 80 2.78 0.14 10.28
N PHE A 81 2.93 -1.19 10.18
CA PHE A 81 1.77 -2.09 10.16
C PHE A 81 1.07 -2.17 11.51
N PHE A 82 1.80 -2.03 12.63
CA PHE A 82 1.17 -1.92 13.94
C PHE A 82 0.39 -0.62 14.11
N GLU A 83 0.86 0.50 13.57
CA GLU A 83 0.09 1.75 13.54
C GLU A 83 -1.18 1.63 12.68
N LEU A 84 -1.09 0.92 11.54
CA LEU A 84 -2.27 0.59 10.72
C LEU A 84 -3.25 -0.30 11.49
N THR A 85 -2.77 -1.32 12.21
CA THR A 85 -3.58 -2.16 13.10
C THR A 85 -4.32 -1.33 14.15
N GLN A 86 -3.64 -0.41 14.84
CA GLN A 86 -4.27 0.44 15.85
C GLN A 86 -5.33 1.37 15.25
N THR A 87 -5.03 1.93 14.07
CA THR A 87 -5.92 2.87 13.35
C THR A 87 -7.18 2.16 12.84
N VAL A 88 -7.02 1.08 12.08
CA VAL A 88 -8.13 0.35 11.44
C VAL A 88 -8.88 -0.53 12.46
N GLY A 89 -8.18 -1.06 13.46
CA GLY A 89 -8.77 -1.92 14.50
C GLY A 89 -8.90 -3.39 14.09
N GLN A 90 -8.01 -3.88 13.23
CA GLN A 90 -7.94 -5.28 12.79
C GLN A 90 -6.60 -5.91 13.17
N THR A 91 -6.50 -7.23 13.12
CA THR A 91 -5.26 -7.91 13.52
C THR A 91 -4.10 -7.61 12.57
N PRO A 92 -2.83 -7.66 13.02
CA PRO A 92 -1.68 -7.47 12.13
C PRO A 92 -1.61 -8.51 11.00
N PHE A 93 -2.14 -9.72 11.24
CA PHE A 93 -2.25 -10.77 10.24
C PHE A 93 -3.16 -10.36 9.08
N ASP A 94 -4.31 -9.75 9.38
CA ASP A 94 -5.27 -9.32 8.36
C ASP A 94 -4.78 -8.04 7.67
N ILE A 95 -4.32 -7.04 8.43
CA ILE A 95 -3.85 -5.75 7.91
C ILE A 95 -2.75 -5.93 6.88
N SER A 96 -1.81 -6.84 7.12
CA SER A 96 -0.70 -7.13 6.18
C SER A 96 -1.14 -7.74 4.85
N ARG A 97 -2.41 -8.11 4.70
CA ARG A 97 -3.00 -8.75 3.50
C ARG A 97 -4.20 -7.98 2.93
N MET A 98 -4.61 -6.90 3.56
CA MET A 98 -5.72 -6.07 3.10
C MET A 98 -5.27 -5.13 1.98
N THR A 99 -6.18 -4.88 1.03
CA THR A 99 -6.02 -3.79 0.07
C THR A 99 -6.29 -2.44 0.75
N PRO A 100 -5.81 -1.32 0.20
CA PRO A 100 -6.12 0.02 0.74
C PRO A 100 -7.64 0.27 0.89
N GLY A 101 -8.44 -0.21 -0.06
CA GLY A 101 -9.90 -0.11 0.02
C GLY A 101 -10.49 -0.87 1.21
N GLN A 102 -9.99 -2.08 1.49
CA GLN A 102 -10.41 -2.86 2.68
C GLN A 102 -10.01 -2.17 3.99
N LEU A 103 -8.83 -1.53 4.03
CA LEU A 103 -8.40 -0.75 5.21
C LEU A 103 -9.37 0.41 5.49
N VAL A 104 -9.75 1.16 4.45
CA VAL A 104 -10.72 2.26 4.56
C VAL A 104 -12.09 1.72 4.95
N GLU A 105 -12.55 0.63 4.34
CA GLU A 105 -13.85 0.03 4.68
C GLU A 105 -13.92 -0.37 6.15
N TRP A 106 -12.90 -1.05 6.69
CA TRP A 106 -12.86 -1.43 8.10
C TRP A 106 -12.76 -0.24 9.04
N LEU A 107 -12.02 0.81 8.66
CA LEU A 107 -11.96 2.06 9.40
C LEU A 107 -13.35 2.70 9.48
N LEU A 108 -14.09 2.75 8.37
CA LEU A 108 -15.44 3.30 8.30
C LEU A 108 -16.45 2.45 9.08
N ILE A 109 -16.40 1.13 8.99
CA ILE A 109 -17.25 0.20 9.77
C ILE A 109 -17.05 0.43 11.27
N ARG A 110 -15.79 0.53 11.71
CA ARG A 110 -15.46 0.78 13.12
C ARG A 110 -16.01 2.12 13.59
N GLU A 111 -15.93 3.15 12.77
CA GLU A 111 -16.42 4.49 13.09
C GLU A 111 -17.96 4.57 13.07
N ALA A 112 -18.63 3.95 12.09
CA ALA A 112 -20.08 3.83 12.02
C ALA A 112 -20.65 3.16 13.27
N HIS A 113 -20.03 2.06 13.72
CA HIS A 113 -20.44 1.38 14.96
C HIS A 113 -20.34 2.30 16.19
N LYS A 114 -19.29 3.12 16.31
CA LYS A 114 -19.17 4.08 17.43
C LYS A 114 -20.26 5.16 17.39
N ARG A 115 -20.70 5.55 16.19
CA ARG A 115 -21.74 6.56 15.97
C ARG A 115 -23.16 6.00 16.01
N GLY A 116 -23.31 4.67 16.07
CA GLY A 116 -24.61 4.00 15.98
C GLY A 116 -25.22 4.07 14.58
N GLU A 117 -24.40 4.22 13.54
CA GLU A 117 -24.82 4.27 12.15
C GLU A 117 -24.88 2.86 11.54
N LEU A 118 -25.84 2.64 10.64
CA LEU A 118 -25.94 1.39 9.89
C LEU A 118 -24.95 1.39 8.73
N VAL A 119 -24.21 0.29 8.61
CA VAL A 119 -23.30 0.07 7.48
C VAL A 119 -24.10 -0.36 6.25
N PRO A 120 -23.93 0.30 5.09
CA PRO A 120 -24.53 -0.13 3.84
C PRO A 120 -24.10 -1.56 3.45
N VAL A 121 -24.98 -2.28 2.76
CA VAL A 121 -24.68 -3.63 2.27
C VAL A 121 -23.70 -3.54 1.10
N ARG A 122 -22.76 -4.49 1.01
CA ARG A 122 -21.87 -4.58 -0.14
C ARG A 122 -22.70 -4.90 -1.40
N PRO A 123 -22.45 -4.22 -2.54
CA PRO A 123 -23.13 -4.53 -3.79
C PRO A 123 -22.81 -5.97 -4.22
N VAL A 124 -23.80 -6.65 -4.79
CA VAL A 124 -23.69 -8.04 -5.28
C VAL A 124 -24.44 -8.19 -6.59
N GLY A 125 -24.03 -9.15 -7.43
CA GLY A 125 -24.69 -9.44 -8.70
C GLY A 125 -24.61 -8.26 -9.66
N GLU A 126 -25.74 -7.93 -10.29
CA GLU A 126 -25.84 -6.89 -11.34
C GLU A 126 -25.34 -5.52 -10.86
N GLU A 127 -25.67 -5.10 -9.63
CA GLU A 127 -25.23 -3.81 -9.08
C GLU A 127 -23.70 -3.70 -8.99
N TYR A 128 -23.01 -4.81 -8.70
CA TYR A 128 -21.55 -4.82 -8.64
C TYR A 128 -20.94 -4.64 -10.03
N GLU A 129 -21.48 -5.35 -11.03
CA GLU A 129 -21.00 -5.25 -12.42
C GLU A 129 -21.27 -3.86 -13.00
N GLU A 130 -22.46 -3.29 -12.78
CA GLU A 130 -22.78 -1.93 -13.23
C GLU A 130 -21.78 -0.90 -12.68
N ARG A 131 -21.43 -1.00 -11.39
CA ARG A 131 -20.44 -0.10 -10.76
C ARG A 131 -19.03 -0.26 -11.31
N LEU A 132 -18.67 -1.43 -11.83
CA LEU A 132 -17.38 -1.65 -12.49
C LEU A 132 -17.31 -1.03 -13.88
N GLU A 133 -18.44 -0.93 -14.57
CA GLU A 133 -18.52 -0.33 -15.91
C GLU A 133 -18.55 1.20 -15.88
N GLU A 134 -19.00 1.80 -14.76
CA GLU A 134 -19.03 3.25 -14.61
C GLU A 134 -17.63 3.87 -14.62
N THR A 135 -17.43 4.85 -15.51
CA THR A 135 -16.20 5.63 -15.58
C THR A 135 -16.48 7.10 -15.31
N TYR A 136 -15.51 7.79 -14.73
CA TYR A 136 -15.60 9.20 -14.38
C TYR A 136 -14.36 9.95 -14.86
N VAL A 137 -14.52 11.25 -15.08
CA VAL A 137 -13.41 12.12 -15.49
C VAL A 137 -12.39 12.20 -14.35
N GLY A 138 -11.13 11.93 -14.67
CA GLY A 138 -10.03 11.97 -13.72
C GLY A 138 -9.46 13.37 -13.50
N ALA A 139 -8.23 13.41 -12.97
CA ALA A 139 -7.49 14.64 -12.77
C ALA A 139 -7.19 15.36 -14.10
N TYR A 140 -7.09 16.69 -14.03
CA TYR A 140 -6.58 17.49 -15.12
C TYR A 140 -5.07 17.26 -15.28
N VAL A 141 -4.63 17.02 -16.52
CA VAL A 141 -3.22 16.84 -16.87
C VAL A 141 -2.85 17.92 -17.89
N MET A 142 -1.95 18.82 -17.49
CA MET A 142 -1.40 19.84 -18.39
C MET A 142 -0.36 19.19 -19.32
N GLU A 143 -0.39 19.53 -20.61
CA GLU A 143 0.64 19.09 -21.55
C GLU A 143 1.98 19.77 -21.19
N PRO A 144 3.07 19.00 -20.98
CA PRO A 144 4.35 19.56 -20.57
C PRO A 144 5.03 20.30 -21.73
N GLU A 145 5.71 21.40 -21.42
CA GLU A 145 6.62 22.05 -22.37
C GLU A 145 7.83 21.15 -22.64
N LYS A 146 8.05 20.79 -23.91
CA LYS A 146 9.13 19.88 -24.30
C LYS A 146 10.48 20.59 -24.32
N GLY A 147 11.51 19.96 -23.77
CA GLY A 147 12.88 20.48 -23.79
C GLY A 147 13.63 20.12 -22.51
N LEU A 148 14.90 20.51 -22.47
CA LEU A 148 15.68 20.51 -21.23
C LEU A 148 15.32 21.79 -20.46
N HIS A 149 14.93 21.63 -19.20
CA HIS A 149 14.57 22.73 -18.31
C HIS A 149 15.55 22.76 -17.13
N GLU A 150 15.92 23.95 -16.70
CA GLU A 150 16.78 24.19 -15.54
C GLU A 150 16.04 25.07 -14.52
N ASN A 151 16.44 25.01 -13.23
CA ASN A 151 15.84 25.81 -12.14
C ASN A 151 14.33 25.57 -11.90
N ILE A 152 13.91 24.31 -11.93
CA ILE A 152 12.52 23.91 -11.72
C ILE A 152 12.15 24.00 -10.24
N VAL A 153 10.98 24.55 -9.94
CA VAL A 153 10.34 24.51 -8.62
C VAL A 153 9.05 23.70 -8.71
N VAL A 154 8.82 22.81 -7.76
CA VAL A 154 7.63 21.96 -7.71
C VAL A 154 6.73 22.44 -6.58
N PHE A 155 5.47 22.72 -6.90
CA PHE A 155 4.41 22.99 -5.94
C PHE A 155 3.43 21.83 -5.95
N ASP A 156 3.00 21.39 -4.76
CA ASP A 156 2.00 20.35 -4.59
C ASP A 156 0.98 20.77 -3.53
N PHE A 157 -0.28 20.42 -3.74
CA PHE A 157 -1.35 20.66 -2.78
C PHE A 157 -1.29 19.59 -1.69
N ARG A 158 -1.26 20.01 -0.43
CA ARG A 158 -1.31 19.09 0.70
C ARG A 158 -2.64 18.34 0.72
N SER A 159 -2.60 17.03 0.47
CA SER A 159 -3.76 16.13 0.59
C SER A 159 -4.99 16.66 -0.17
N LEU A 160 -4.82 16.98 -1.47
CA LEU A 160 -5.83 17.62 -2.31
C LEU A 160 -7.24 17.02 -2.17
N TYR A 161 -7.42 15.73 -2.48
CA TYR A 161 -8.74 15.09 -2.44
C TYR A 161 -9.34 15.01 -1.03
N PRO A 162 -8.63 14.54 0.02
CA PRO A 162 -9.15 14.61 1.39
C PRO A 162 -9.57 16.02 1.80
N SER A 163 -8.78 17.03 1.41
CA SER A 163 -9.07 18.43 1.76
C SER A 163 -10.32 18.95 1.06
N ILE A 164 -10.54 18.59 -0.21
CA ILE A 164 -11.79 18.89 -0.94
C ILE A 164 -12.97 18.20 -0.28
N VAL A 165 -12.86 16.91 0.04
CA VAL A 165 -13.93 16.12 0.69
C VAL A 165 -14.36 16.76 2.00
N VAL A 166 -13.41 17.13 2.85
CA VAL A 166 -13.70 17.76 4.16
C VAL A 166 -14.22 19.18 4.00
N SER A 167 -13.58 20.01 3.16
CA SER A 167 -13.93 21.43 3.03
C SER A 167 -15.31 21.65 2.40
N HIS A 168 -15.72 20.75 1.51
CA HIS A 168 -17.02 20.80 0.83
C HIS A 168 -18.05 19.80 1.37
N ASN A 169 -17.72 19.10 2.46
CA ASN A 169 -18.62 18.13 3.11
C ASN A 169 -19.20 17.09 2.13
N ILE A 170 -18.33 16.53 1.29
CA ILE A 170 -18.71 15.56 0.26
C ILE A 170 -18.92 14.21 0.92
N ASP A 171 -20.16 13.75 1.00
CA ASP A 171 -20.53 12.47 1.59
C ASP A 171 -21.83 11.94 0.94
N PRO A 172 -22.04 10.61 0.84
CA PRO A 172 -23.30 10.07 0.33
C PRO A 172 -24.55 10.56 1.08
N SER A 173 -24.44 10.90 2.38
CA SER A 173 -25.55 11.43 3.19
C SER A 173 -25.88 12.90 2.91
N THR A 174 -24.95 13.66 2.33
CA THR A 174 -25.11 15.09 2.05
C THR A 174 -25.51 15.35 0.59
N LEU A 175 -25.28 14.38 -0.29
CA LEU A 175 -25.64 14.46 -1.70
C LEU A 175 -27.16 14.64 -1.90
N ASN A 176 -27.56 15.67 -2.65
CA ASN A 176 -28.96 15.98 -3.00
C ASN A 176 -29.90 16.09 -1.78
N CYS A 177 -29.38 16.59 -0.65
CA CYS A 177 -30.12 16.78 0.59
C CYS A 177 -31.34 17.71 0.42
N LYS A 178 -32.56 17.14 0.43
CA LYS A 178 -33.83 17.87 0.24
C LYS A 178 -34.16 18.88 1.34
N ARG A 179 -33.54 18.77 2.52
CA ARG A 179 -33.82 19.59 3.71
C ARG A 179 -32.63 20.48 4.09
N CYS A 180 -31.62 20.58 3.23
CA CYS A 180 -30.50 21.45 3.48
C CYS A 180 -30.88 22.88 3.10
N PRO A 181 -30.48 23.89 3.90
CA PRO A 181 -30.69 25.28 3.54
C PRO A 181 -29.95 25.54 2.22
N VAL A 182 -30.67 26.03 1.21
CA VAL A 182 -30.07 26.38 -0.07
C VAL A 182 -29.11 27.54 0.20
N THR A 183 -27.81 27.29 0.12
CA THR A 183 -26.84 28.37 -0.02
C THR A 183 -27.03 28.93 -1.42
N THR A 184 -27.73 30.06 -1.52
CA THR A 184 -27.68 30.92 -2.70
C THR A 184 -26.28 31.51 -2.76
N ASP A 185 -25.33 30.73 -3.24
CA ASP A 185 -24.05 31.30 -3.67
C ASP A 185 -24.34 32.06 -4.97
N GLU A 186 -24.59 33.36 -4.82
CA GLU A 186 -24.49 34.32 -5.91
C GLU A 186 -23.04 34.28 -6.42
N LEU A 187 -22.86 33.75 -7.63
CA LEU A 187 -21.68 33.98 -8.47
C LEU A 187 -22.02 35.05 -9.50
#